data_AF-A0A2T4T6Z7-F1
#
_entry.id   AF-A0A2T4T6Z7-F1
#
_cell.length_a   1.000
_cell.length_b   1.000
_cell.length_c   1.000
_cell.angle_alpha   90.00
_cell.angle_beta   90.00
_cell.angle_gamma   90.00
#
_symmetry.space_group_name_H-M   'P 1'
#
loop_
_entity.id
_entity.type
_entity.pdbx_description
1 polymer ?
#
loop_
_entity_poly.entity_id
_entity_poly.type
_entity_poly.pdbx_seq_one_letter_code
_entity_poly.pdbx_strand_id
1 'polypeptide(L)'
;MKQIFLTIAFVMLSLTTMAQQMNLDSLYRCLDREISKSDNYILRRKVRINDIHRKYLSAHGLMNRHQLAWELFKSYESFMNDSAIHYLNICIGLARQMRQIEVLQSDYIALTHQYAATGFYPEALAYQRMIDRHLLRGRQLIDYYDCMNHLYGEMSYYSKDKTIRRESTALANLYRDSLCSLLPPNDNLYLWRKIGQLYSAADYRAALRLSDLWLNQVENDTPEFANMAFFRSEIYKGLGNVPSRKYWLARSALSDIRNAVMDQASLWSLAGLLSQEGCLERSNRYIELLLSGKHFCYIKVKG
;
A
#
# COMPACT_ATOMS: atom_id res chain seq x y z
N MET A 1 -35.04 11.45 48.41
CA MET A 1 -34.50 12.10 47.19
C MET A 1 -33.06 11.68 46.84
N LYS A 2 -32.12 11.58 47.80
CA LYS A 2 -30.73 11.12 47.53
C LYS A 2 -30.60 9.66 47.03
N GLN A 3 -31.47 8.75 47.47
CA GLN A 3 -31.40 7.34 47.04
C GLN A 3 -31.90 7.08 45.61
N ILE A 4 -32.82 7.91 45.11
CA ILE A 4 -33.34 7.84 43.73
C ILE A 4 -32.29 8.36 42.73
N PHE A 5 -31.52 9.38 43.11
CA PHE A 5 -30.42 9.90 42.30
C PHE A 5 -29.26 8.90 42.15
N LEU A 6 -28.98 8.10 43.20
CA LEU A 6 -27.93 7.06 43.14
C LEU A 6 -28.31 5.88 42.23
N THR A 7 -29.59 5.51 42.18
CA THR A 7 -30.07 4.41 41.33
C THR A 7 -30.13 4.82 39.86
N ILE A 8 -30.50 6.06 39.55
CA ILE A 8 -30.49 6.59 38.17
C ILE A 8 -29.05 6.72 37.63
N ALA A 9 -28.08 7.09 38.49
CA ALA A 9 -26.67 7.13 38.11
C ALA A 9 -26.07 5.73 37.82
N PHE A 10 -26.56 4.68 38.51
CA PHE A 10 -26.09 3.30 38.30
C PHE A 10 -26.70 2.65 37.05
N VAL A 11 -27.93 3.01 36.68
CA VAL A 11 -28.60 2.50 35.45
C VAL A 11 -28.09 3.21 34.18
N MET A 12 -27.63 4.47 34.29
CA MET A 12 -26.99 5.16 33.16
C MET A 12 -25.55 4.69 32.90
N LEU A 13 -24.87 4.10 33.89
CA LEU A 13 -23.51 3.55 33.72
C LEU A 13 -23.49 2.18 33.01
N SER A 14 -24.60 1.45 33.00
CA SER A 14 -24.72 0.14 32.33
C SER A 14 -25.15 0.25 30.86
N LEU A 15 -25.48 1.45 30.37
CA LEU A 15 -25.90 1.69 28.97
C LEU A 15 -24.75 2.13 28.06
N THR A 16 -23.52 2.25 28.54
CA THR A 16 -22.37 2.70 27.74
C THR A 16 -21.30 1.63 27.52
N THR A 17 -21.67 0.39 27.21
CA THR A 17 -20.72 -0.59 26.64
C THR A 17 -21.44 -1.70 25.86
N MET A 18 -22.34 -1.34 24.93
CA MET A 18 -22.50 -2.18 23.74
C MET A 18 -21.34 -1.85 22.80
N ALA A 19 -20.12 -2.24 23.20
CA ALA A 19 -19.04 -2.37 22.23
C ALA A 19 -19.55 -3.42 21.24
N GLN A 20 -19.89 -3.00 20.02
CA GLN A 20 -20.24 -3.93 18.95
C GLN A 20 -19.06 -4.87 18.80
N GLN A 21 -19.18 -6.07 19.38
CA GLN A 21 -18.07 -6.98 19.52
C GLN A 21 -17.71 -7.41 18.11
N MET A 22 -16.60 -6.87 17.61
CA MET A 22 -16.13 -7.16 16.26
C MET A 22 -15.99 -8.68 16.18
N ASN A 23 -16.81 -9.32 15.35
CA ASN A 23 -16.83 -10.77 15.23
C ASN A 23 -15.64 -11.21 14.38
N LEU A 24 -14.45 -11.20 15.00
CA LEU A 24 -13.18 -11.56 14.37
C LEU A 24 -13.22 -13.01 13.87
N ASP A 25 -13.90 -13.92 14.57
CA ASP A 25 -14.02 -15.31 14.12
C ASP A 25 -14.78 -15.46 12.80
N SER A 26 -15.85 -14.67 12.62
CA SER A 26 -16.55 -14.60 11.33
C SER A 26 -15.64 -14.04 10.23
N LEU A 27 -14.88 -12.98 10.54
CA LEU A 27 -13.95 -12.36 9.60
C LEU A 27 -12.79 -13.29 9.24
N TYR A 28 -12.23 -14.03 10.19
CA TYR A 28 -11.19 -15.02 9.95
C TYR A 28 -11.70 -16.19 9.13
N ARG A 29 -12.91 -16.71 9.40
CA ARG A 29 -13.52 -17.73 8.54
C ARG A 29 -13.76 -17.24 7.12
N CYS A 30 -14.12 -15.97 6.96
CA CYS A 30 -14.22 -15.34 5.63
C CYS A 30 -12.85 -15.31 4.96
N LEU A 31 -11.82 -14.86 5.67
CA LEU A 31 -10.44 -14.79 5.18
C LEU A 31 -9.93 -16.18 4.77
N ASP A 32 -10.06 -17.18 5.65
CA ASP A 32 -9.72 -18.59 5.38
C ASP A 32 -10.39 -19.10 4.09
N ARG A 33 -11.67 -18.77 3.88
CA ARG A 33 -12.41 -19.14 2.66
C ARG A 33 -11.88 -18.42 1.42
N GLU A 34 -11.57 -17.13 1.48
CA GLU A 34 -11.06 -16.41 0.31
C GLU A 34 -9.62 -16.82 -0.02
N ILE A 35 -8.81 -17.18 0.98
CA ILE A 35 -7.48 -17.79 0.80
C ILE A 35 -7.60 -19.08 -0.02
N SER A 36 -8.58 -19.95 0.27
CA SER A 36 -8.80 -21.18 -0.51
C SER A 36 -9.16 -20.94 -1.99
N LYS A 37 -9.52 -19.70 -2.34
CA LYS A 37 -9.85 -19.28 -3.71
C LYS A 37 -8.74 -18.46 -4.38
N SER A 38 -7.60 -18.25 -3.71
CA SER A 38 -6.51 -17.38 -4.19
C SER A 38 -6.08 -17.71 -5.63
N ASP A 39 -5.94 -18.99 -5.96
CA ASP A 39 -5.58 -19.46 -7.29
C ASP A 39 -6.57 -19.00 -8.38
N ASN A 40 -7.86 -18.92 -8.05
CA ASN A 40 -8.87 -18.42 -8.98
C ASN A 40 -8.73 -16.92 -9.23
N TYR A 41 -8.41 -16.12 -8.19
CA TYR A 41 -8.14 -14.69 -8.36
C TYR A 41 -6.88 -14.45 -9.18
N ILE A 42 -5.82 -15.22 -8.92
CA ILE A 42 -4.57 -15.21 -9.69
C ILE A 42 -4.83 -15.57 -11.15
N LEU A 43 -5.60 -16.62 -11.42
CA LEU A 43 -5.96 -17.03 -12.79
C LEU A 43 -6.74 -15.93 -13.52
N ARG A 44 -7.74 -15.33 -12.87
CA ARG A 44 -8.50 -14.21 -13.45
C ARG A 44 -7.61 -13.02 -13.78
N ARG A 45 -6.65 -12.69 -12.91
CA ARG A 45 -5.68 -11.61 -13.16
C ARG A 45 -4.77 -11.95 -14.36
N LYS A 46 -4.26 -13.19 -14.43
CA LYS A 46 -3.46 -13.67 -15.58
C LYS A 46 -4.23 -13.60 -16.89
N VAL A 47 -5.52 -13.94 -16.92
CA VAL A 47 -6.35 -13.81 -18.12
C VAL A 47 -6.42 -12.35 -18.60
N ARG A 48 -6.70 -11.40 -17.70
CA ARG A 48 -6.73 -9.96 -18.05
C ARG A 48 -5.38 -9.47 -18.58
N ILE A 49 -4.28 -9.88 -17.93
CA ILE A 49 -2.92 -9.54 -18.38
C ILE A 49 -2.66 -10.11 -19.78
N ASN A 50 -3.06 -11.35 -20.05
CA ASN A 50 -2.91 -11.98 -21.36
C ASN A 50 -3.71 -11.25 -22.44
N ASP A 51 -4.86 -10.65 -22.12
CA ASP A 51 -5.61 -9.82 -23.07
C ASP A 51 -4.81 -8.58 -23.49
N ILE A 52 -4.19 -7.89 -22.54
CA ILE A 52 -3.31 -6.74 -22.82
C ILE A 52 -2.07 -7.20 -23.59
N HIS A 53 -1.50 -8.36 -23.24
CA HIS A 53 -0.34 -8.93 -23.92
C HIS A 53 -0.62 -9.21 -25.39
N ARG A 54 -1.79 -9.80 -25.71
CA ARG A 54 -2.20 -10.04 -27.10
C ARG A 54 -2.31 -8.74 -27.89
N LYS A 55 -2.92 -7.70 -27.29
CA LYS A 55 -3.00 -6.37 -27.91
C LYS A 55 -1.60 -5.80 -28.16
N TYR A 56 -0.70 -5.90 -27.19
CA TYR A 56 0.69 -5.45 -27.30
C TYR A 56 1.44 -6.13 -28.45
N LEU A 57 1.30 -7.45 -28.62
CA LEU A 57 1.95 -8.18 -29.71
C LEU A 57 1.44 -7.78 -31.10
N SER A 58 0.16 -7.41 -31.22
CA SER A 58 -0.44 -6.94 -32.47
C SER A 58 -0.30 -5.42 -32.69
N ALA A 59 0.29 -4.69 -31.74
CA ALA A 59 0.27 -3.23 -31.76
C ALA A 59 1.27 -2.65 -32.78
N HIS A 60 0.78 -1.70 -33.57
CA HIS A 60 1.61 -0.89 -34.47
C HIS A 60 1.80 0.52 -33.91
N GLY A 61 2.93 1.13 -34.24
CA GLY A 61 3.31 2.47 -33.77
C GLY A 61 3.97 2.46 -32.39
N LEU A 62 5.03 3.25 -32.24
CA LEU A 62 5.83 3.26 -31.01
C LEU A 62 5.03 3.74 -29.78
N MET A 63 4.18 4.77 -29.94
CA MET A 63 3.39 5.32 -28.84
C MET A 63 2.32 4.34 -28.34
N ASN A 64 1.62 3.67 -29.25
CA ASN A 64 0.63 2.67 -28.89
C ASN A 64 1.29 1.46 -28.19
N ARG A 65 2.46 1.01 -28.68
CA ARG A 65 3.25 -0.02 -28.01
C ARG A 65 3.70 0.42 -26.61
N HIS A 66 4.07 1.70 -26.44
CA HIS A 66 4.44 2.27 -25.14
C HIS A 66 3.26 2.25 -24.17
N GLN A 67 2.09 2.74 -24.59
CA GLN A 67 0.87 2.75 -23.79
C GLN A 67 0.47 1.33 -23.34
N LEU A 68 0.52 0.35 -24.23
CA LEU A 68 0.21 -1.05 -23.89
C LEU A 68 1.29 -1.68 -22.99
N ALA A 69 2.57 -1.34 -23.16
CA ALA A 69 3.62 -1.75 -22.24
C ALA A 69 3.41 -1.12 -20.84
N TRP A 70 2.98 0.14 -20.77
CA TRP A 70 2.61 0.81 -19.53
C TRP A 70 1.43 0.12 -18.85
N GLU A 71 0.38 -0.25 -19.59
CA GLU A 71 -0.75 -1.03 -19.07
C GLU A 71 -0.31 -2.40 -18.51
N LEU A 72 0.63 -3.08 -19.19
CA LEU A 72 1.21 -4.32 -18.71
C LEU A 72 1.99 -4.08 -17.41
N PHE A 73 2.85 -3.05 -17.36
CA PHE A 73 3.52 -2.64 -16.13
C PHE A 73 2.52 -2.44 -14.98
N LYS A 74 1.48 -1.62 -15.16
CA LYS A 74 0.46 -1.36 -14.12
C LYS A 74 -0.24 -2.64 -13.68
N SER A 75 -0.48 -3.57 -14.60
CA SER A 75 -1.09 -4.86 -14.28
C SER A 75 -0.17 -5.79 -13.47
N TYR A 76 1.15 -5.64 -13.63
CA TYR A 76 2.18 -6.42 -12.94
C TYR A 76 2.72 -5.79 -11.66
N GLU A 77 2.61 -4.48 -11.45
CA GLU A 77 3.32 -3.75 -10.38
C GLU A 77 3.10 -4.34 -8.98
N SER A 78 1.88 -4.79 -8.69
CA SER A 78 1.47 -5.38 -7.41
C SER A 78 1.40 -6.92 -7.44
N PHE A 79 1.84 -7.55 -8.53
CA PHE A 79 1.63 -8.97 -8.83
C PHE A 79 2.92 -9.73 -9.14
N MET A 80 3.76 -9.21 -10.05
CA MET A 80 5.05 -9.80 -10.40
C MET A 80 6.06 -8.69 -10.71
N ASN A 81 6.97 -8.45 -9.78
CA ASN A 81 7.93 -7.35 -9.85
C ASN A 81 8.83 -7.39 -11.10
N ASP A 82 9.39 -8.57 -11.41
CA ASP A 82 10.30 -8.72 -12.56
C ASP A 82 9.60 -8.36 -13.88
N SER A 83 8.35 -8.77 -14.03
CA SER A 83 7.53 -8.42 -15.19
C SER A 83 7.21 -6.93 -15.22
N ALA A 84 6.92 -6.31 -14.08
CA ALA A 84 6.69 -4.86 -13.99
C ALA A 84 7.94 -4.07 -14.45
N ILE A 85 9.13 -4.44 -13.94
CA ILE A 85 10.41 -3.84 -14.32
C ILE A 85 10.71 -4.09 -15.81
N HIS A 86 10.44 -5.29 -16.32
CA HIS A 86 10.63 -5.61 -17.73
C HIS A 86 9.84 -4.66 -18.65
N TYR A 87 8.53 -4.48 -18.38
CA TYR A 87 7.70 -3.60 -19.20
C TYR A 87 8.06 -2.12 -19.04
N LEU A 88 8.48 -1.67 -17.86
CA LEU A 88 9.01 -0.31 -17.70
C LEU A 88 10.29 -0.07 -18.51
N ASN A 89 11.20 -1.05 -18.59
CA ASN A 89 12.37 -0.95 -19.46
C ASN A 89 11.99 -0.89 -20.95
N ILE A 90 10.94 -1.61 -21.36
CA ILE A 90 10.36 -1.47 -22.70
C ILE A 90 9.83 -0.05 -22.92
N CYS A 91 9.06 0.51 -21.97
CA CYS A 91 8.58 1.89 -22.04
C CYS A 91 9.73 2.88 -22.26
N ILE A 92 10.78 2.80 -21.43
CA ILE A 92 11.99 3.63 -21.55
C ILE A 92 12.62 3.52 -22.94
N GLY A 93 12.77 2.29 -23.46
CA GLY A 93 13.33 2.04 -24.79
C GLY A 93 12.49 2.69 -25.90
N LEU A 94 11.17 2.53 -25.83
CA LEU A 94 10.24 3.12 -26.79
C LEU A 94 10.23 4.65 -26.71
N ALA A 95 10.21 5.24 -25.50
CA ALA A 95 10.24 6.69 -25.31
C ALA A 95 11.53 7.31 -25.87
N ARG A 96 12.68 6.65 -25.67
CA ARG A 96 13.96 7.04 -26.29
C ARG A 96 13.92 6.96 -27.81
N GLN A 97 13.36 5.88 -28.37
CA GLN A 97 13.23 5.72 -29.83
C GLN A 97 12.32 6.81 -30.44
N MET A 98 11.25 7.18 -29.73
CA MET A 98 10.34 8.26 -30.12
C MET A 98 10.93 9.66 -29.89
N ARG A 99 12.05 9.78 -29.17
CA ARG A 99 12.63 11.04 -28.70
C ARG A 99 11.64 11.90 -27.89
N GLN A 100 10.73 11.23 -27.16
CA GLN A 100 9.71 11.88 -26.33
C GLN A 100 10.23 12.05 -24.91
N ILE A 101 10.93 13.17 -24.66
CA ILE A 101 11.60 13.40 -23.37
C ILE A 101 10.62 13.47 -22.20
N GLU A 102 9.43 14.05 -22.40
CA GLU A 102 8.41 14.16 -21.36
C GLU A 102 7.89 12.78 -20.94
N VAL A 103 7.63 11.89 -21.91
CA VAL A 103 7.20 10.51 -21.63
C VAL A 103 8.30 9.73 -20.90
N LEU A 104 9.54 9.91 -21.32
CA LEU A 104 10.69 9.28 -20.68
C LEU A 104 10.83 9.65 -19.20
N GLN A 105 10.44 10.87 -18.80
CA GLN A 105 10.44 11.26 -17.39
C GLN A 105 9.45 10.45 -16.55
N SER A 106 8.23 10.24 -17.06
CA SER A 106 7.23 9.38 -16.38
C SER A 106 7.73 7.96 -16.22
N ASP A 107 8.40 7.41 -17.24
CA ASP A 107 8.95 6.06 -17.21
C ASP A 107 10.06 5.92 -16.14
N TYR A 108 10.95 6.91 -16.02
CA TYR A 108 11.96 6.92 -14.96
C TYR A 108 11.38 7.08 -13.56
N ILE A 109 10.35 7.91 -13.38
CA ILE A 109 9.64 8.05 -12.10
C ILE A 109 9.05 6.70 -11.68
N ALA A 110 8.33 6.03 -12.61
CA ALA A 110 7.71 4.73 -12.33
C ALA A 110 8.75 3.63 -12.02
N LEU A 111 9.85 3.58 -12.77
CA LEU A 111 10.92 2.60 -12.53
C LEU A 111 11.65 2.85 -11.22
N THR A 112 11.90 4.12 -10.88
CA THR A 112 12.46 4.50 -9.58
C THR A 112 11.54 4.03 -8.44
N HIS A 113 10.23 4.27 -8.58
CA HIS A 113 9.24 3.81 -7.60
C HIS A 113 9.22 2.29 -7.46
N GLN A 114 9.23 1.55 -8.58
CA GLN A 114 9.18 0.08 -8.55
C GLN A 114 10.38 -0.54 -7.84
N TYR A 115 11.59 -0.03 -8.09
CA TYR A 115 12.80 -0.45 -7.38
C TYR A 115 12.74 -0.07 -5.90
N ALA A 116 12.27 1.13 -5.58
CA ALA A 116 12.11 1.57 -4.20
C ALA A 116 11.13 0.67 -3.43
N ALA A 117 9.97 0.35 -4.03
CA ALA A 117 8.94 -0.49 -3.43
C ALA A 117 9.41 -1.92 -3.13
N THR A 118 10.40 -2.42 -3.88
CA THR A 118 10.94 -3.78 -3.72
C THR A 118 12.31 -3.86 -3.02
N GLY A 119 12.87 -2.72 -2.63
CA GLY A 119 14.04 -2.64 -1.75
C GLY A 119 15.38 -2.49 -2.48
N PHE A 120 15.35 -2.30 -3.78
CA PHE A 120 16.51 -2.05 -4.64
C PHE A 120 16.87 -0.55 -4.65
N TYR A 121 17.26 -0.03 -3.48
CA TYR A 121 17.53 1.40 -3.32
C TYR A 121 18.69 1.93 -4.19
N PRO A 122 19.80 1.20 -4.39
CA PRO A 122 20.87 1.66 -5.30
C PRO A 122 20.37 1.84 -6.74
N GLU A 123 19.57 0.91 -7.23
CA GLU A 123 18.96 0.95 -8.57
C GLU A 123 17.95 2.09 -8.67
N ALA A 124 17.09 2.26 -7.65
CA ALA A 124 16.16 3.39 -7.57
C ALA A 124 16.92 4.72 -7.65
N LEU A 125 17.99 4.90 -6.87
CA LEU A 125 18.82 6.11 -6.91
C LEU A 125 19.52 6.32 -8.26
N ALA A 126 19.87 5.24 -8.97
CA ALA A 126 20.46 5.34 -10.31
C ALA A 126 19.48 5.91 -11.35
N TYR A 127 18.23 5.44 -11.35
CA TYR A 127 17.19 5.97 -12.23
C TYR A 127 16.64 7.33 -11.77
N GLN A 128 16.61 7.58 -10.47
CA GLN A 128 16.25 8.88 -9.90
C GLN A 128 17.14 10.00 -10.44
N ARG A 129 18.45 9.75 -10.65
CA ARG A 129 19.39 10.71 -11.25
C ARG A 129 19.11 11.01 -12.72
N MET A 130 18.34 10.17 -13.41
CA MET A 130 17.97 10.38 -14.82
C MET A 130 16.72 11.26 -14.96
N ILE A 131 16.03 11.57 -13.85
CA ILE A 131 14.85 12.41 -13.83
C ILE A 131 15.26 13.88 -13.86
N ASP A 132 14.88 14.59 -14.92
CA ASP A 132 15.02 16.04 -15.01
C ASP A 132 13.77 16.72 -14.45
N ARG A 133 13.88 17.17 -13.19
CA ARG A 133 12.82 17.90 -12.48
C ARG A 133 12.33 19.13 -13.27
N HIS A 134 13.19 19.80 -14.04
CA HIS A 134 12.82 21.04 -14.74
C HIS A 134 11.82 20.80 -15.86
N LEU A 135 11.67 19.57 -16.34
CA LEU A 135 10.70 19.18 -17.36
C LEU A 135 9.33 18.79 -16.78
N LEU A 136 9.25 18.49 -15.49
CA LEU A 136 8.03 17.92 -14.89
C LEU A 136 6.93 18.98 -14.70
N ARG A 137 5.72 18.70 -15.15
CA ARG A 137 4.54 19.56 -14.97
C ARG A 137 3.32 18.75 -14.54
N GLY A 138 2.35 19.42 -13.92
CA GLY A 138 1.06 18.83 -13.54
C GLY A 138 1.22 17.50 -12.78
N ARG A 139 0.62 16.44 -13.31
CA ARG A 139 0.60 15.11 -12.67
C ARG A 139 2.00 14.50 -12.49
N GLN A 140 2.94 14.74 -13.41
CA GLN A 140 4.30 14.20 -13.29
C GLN A 140 5.03 14.74 -12.06
N LEU A 141 4.73 15.98 -11.65
CA LEU A 141 5.32 16.57 -10.45
C LEU A 141 4.79 15.91 -9.18
N ILE A 142 3.50 15.57 -9.16
CA ILE A 142 2.85 14.81 -8.08
C ILE A 142 3.49 13.42 -7.99
N ASP A 143 3.56 12.68 -9.11
CA ASP A 143 4.11 11.33 -9.15
C ASP A 143 5.61 11.31 -8.74
N TYR A 144 6.37 12.33 -9.15
CA TYR A 144 7.77 12.49 -8.74
C TYR A 144 7.91 12.71 -7.23
N TYR A 145 7.17 13.66 -6.65
CA TYR A 145 7.26 13.92 -5.21
C TYR A 145 6.76 12.74 -4.38
N ASP A 146 5.76 12.02 -4.87
CA ASP A 146 5.29 10.79 -4.26
C ASP A 146 6.37 9.69 -4.28
N CYS A 147 6.99 9.49 -5.44
CA CYS A 147 8.09 8.56 -5.62
C CYS A 147 9.28 8.88 -4.71
N MET A 148 9.69 10.15 -4.63
CA MET A 148 10.80 10.57 -3.78
C MET A 148 10.45 10.44 -2.30
N ASN A 149 9.23 10.80 -1.88
CA ASN A 149 8.77 10.57 -0.51
C ASN A 149 8.84 9.08 -0.15
N HIS A 150 8.38 8.21 -1.04
CA HIS A 150 8.42 6.76 -0.84
C HIS A 150 9.86 6.23 -0.75
N LEU A 151 10.73 6.55 -1.72
CA LEU A 151 12.12 6.10 -1.76
C LEU A 151 12.88 6.46 -0.47
N TYR A 152 12.88 7.72 -0.09
CA TYR A 152 13.61 8.16 1.10
C TYR A 152 12.93 7.71 2.40
N GLY A 153 11.60 7.54 2.41
CA GLY A 153 10.88 6.95 3.54
C GLY A 153 11.30 5.51 3.81
N GLU A 154 11.38 4.69 2.75
CA GLU A 154 11.84 3.30 2.84
C GLU A 154 13.31 3.21 3.24
N MET A 155 14.18 4.02 2.64
CA MET A 155 15.60 4.09 3.04
C MET A 155 15.76 4.49 4.51
N SER A 156 14.94 5.41 5.01
CA SER A 156 14.93 5.78 6.43
C SER A 156 14.53 4.61 7.32
N TYR A 157 13.42 3.93 6.97
CA TYR A 157 12.87 2.85 7.79
C TYR A 157 13.81 1.64 7.87
N TYR A 158 14.40 1.22 6.74
CA TYR A 158 15.23 0.01 6.67
C TYR A 158 16.72 0.25 6.96
N SER A 159 17.20 1.50 6.97
CA SER A 159 18.62 1.77 7.25
C SER A 159 18.96 1.53 8.73
N LYS A 160 20.03 0.74 8.96
CA LYS A 160 20.64 0.59 10.28
C LYS A 160 21.60 1.72 10.62
N ASP A 161 22.16 2.39 9.61
CA ASP A 161 23.02 3.54 9.79
C ASP A 161 22.21 4.77 10.25
N LYS A 162 22.65 5.42 11.33
CA LYS A 162 21.92 6.55 11.93
C LYS A 162 21.97 7.81 11.06
N THR A 163 23.08 8.05 10.37
CA THR A 163 23.27 9.20 9.49
C THR A 163 22.40 9.09 8.26
N ILE A 164 22.49 7.96 7.54
CA ILE A 164 21.66 7.69 6.36
C ILE A 164 20.17 7.76 6.72
N ARG A 165 19.78 7.20 7.86
CA ARG A 165 18.39 7.26 8.33
C ARG A 165 17.94 8.70 8.57
N ARG A 166 18.74 9.51 9.26
CA ARG A 166 18.40 10.92 9.54
C ARG A 166 18.27 11.73 8.25
N GLU A 167 19.21 11.59 7.33
CA GLU A 167 19.20 12.27 6.04
C GLU A 167 18.00 11.86 5.19
N SER A 168 17.73 10.56 5.10
CA SER A 168 16.60 10.02 4.36
C SER A 168 15.27 10.48 4.97
N THR A 169 15.13 10.54 6.30
CA THR A 169 13.95 11.12 6.96
C THR A 169 13.73 12.58 6.58
N ALA A 170 14.81 13.38 6.57
CA ALA A 170 14.71 14.80 6.22
C ALA A 170 14.23 14.98 4.77
N LEU A 171 14.79 14.21 3.83
CA LEU A 171 14.37 14.22 2.42
C LEU A 171 12.93 13.74 2.25
N ALA A 172 12.56 12.63 2.89
CA ALA A 172 11.19 12.11 2.83
C ALA A 172 10.17 13.17 3.30
N ASN A 173 10.46 13.88 4.40
CA ASN A 173 9.62 14.95 4.91
C ASN A 173 9.52 16.13 3.92
N LEU A 174 10.65 16.56 3.34
CA LEU A 174 10.67 17.64 2.35
C LEU A 174 9.78 17.33 1.13
N TYR A 175 9.91 16.11 0.61
CA TYR A 175 9.11 15.66 -0.53
C TYR A 175 7.64 15.46 -0.18
N ARG A 176 7.32 14.99 1.03
CA ARG A 176 5.94 14.93 1.54
C ARG A 176 5.31 16.32 1.55
N ASP A 177 6.01 17.31 2.08
CA ASP A 177 5.48 18.66 2.25
C ASP A 177 5.30 19.34 0.88
N SER A 178 6.22 19.08 -0.07
CA SER A 178 6.09 19.49 -1.47
C SER A 178 4.92 18.82 -2.19
N LEU A 179 4.68 17.54 -1.93
CA LEU A 179 3.52 16.82 -2.47
C LEU A 179 2.22 17.37 -1.90
N CYS A 180 2.14 17.53 -0.58
CA CYS A 180 0.94 18.00 0.11
C CYS A 180 0.58 19.45 -0.23
N SER A 181 1.51 20.28 -0.71
CA SER A 181 1.19 21.64 -1.16
C SER A 181 0.54 21.68 -2.55
N LEU A 182 0.65 20.61 -3.35
CA LEU A 182 0.04 20.49 -4.67
C LEU A 182 -1.34 19.83 -4.64
N LEU A 183 -1.67 19.11 -3.57
CA LEU A 183 -2.87 18.30 -3.48
C LEU A 183 -3.97 18.98 -2.66
N PRO A 184 -5.24 18.88 -3.07
CA PRO A 184 -6.37 19.24 -2.23
C PRO A 184 -6.38 18.46 -0.90
N PRO A 185 -6.82 19.06 0.23
CA PRO A 185 -6.85 18.37 1.52
C PRO A 185 -7.75 17.13 1.58
N ASN A 186 -8.68 16.98 0.64
CA ASN A 186 -9.58 15.83 0.52
C ASN A 186 -9.10 14.80 -0.50
N ASP A 187 -7.93 14.98 -1.11
CA ASP A 187 -7.32 14.00 -2.01
C ASP A 187 -6.83 12.79 -1.22
N ASN A 188 -7.08 11.57 -1.72
CA ASN A 188 -6.69 10.34 -1.02
C ASN A 188 -5.18 10.26 -0.76
N LEU A 189 -4.35 10.74 -1.68
CA LEU A 189 -2.90 10.74 -1.51
C LEU A 189 -2.46 11.77 -0.46
N TYR A 190 -3.12 12.94 -0.42
CA TYR A 190 -2.90 13.90 0.66
C TYR A 190 -3.21 13.29 2.02
N LEU A 191 -4.40 12.68 2.16
CA LEU A 191 -4.84 12.05 3.40
C LEU A 191 -3.88 10.95 3.84
N TRP A 192 -3.47 10.09 2.91
CA TRP A 192 -2.49 9.05 3.18
C TRP A 192 -1.18 9.63 3.76
N ARG A 193 -0.60 10.62 3.08
CA ARG A 193 0.68 11.22 3.50
C ARG A 193 0.55 11.95 4.84
N LYS A 194 -0.58 12.59 5.11
CA LYS A 194 -0.85 13.24 6.41
C LYS A 194 -1.11 12.26 7.54
N ILE A 195 -1.80 11.16 7.29
CA ILE A 195 -1.97 10.09 8.29
C ILE A 195 -0.61 9.53 8.71
N GLY A 196 0.29 9.26 7.75
CA GLY A 196 1.65 8.82 8.05
C GLY A 196 2.42 9.82 8.91
N GLN A 197 2.33 11.12 8.59
CA GLN A 197 2.94 12.19 9.39
C GLN A 197 2.42 12.23 10.83
N LEU A 198 1.10 12.19 11.02
CA LEU A 198 0.47 12.20 12.34
C LEU A 198 0.82 10.96 13.15
N TYR A 199 0.87 9.79 12.49
CA TYR A 199 1.30 8.55 13.10
C TYR A 199 2.75 8.65 13.62
N SER A 200 3.69 9.16 12.82
CA SER A 200 5.08 9.37 13.25
C SER A 200 5.20 10.38 14.40
N ALA A 201 4.27 11.33 14.51
CA ALA A 201 4.19 12.29 15.62
C ALA A 201 3.45 11.74 16.85
N ALA A 202 3.04 10.47 16.83
CA ALA A 202 2.21 9.81 17.84
C ALA A 202 0.84 10.49 18.10
N ASP A 203 0.35 11.34 17.18
CA ASP A 203 -1.00 11.89 17.22
C ASP A 203 -2.00 10.93 16.56
N TYR A 204 -2.16 9.77 17.18
CA TYR A 204 -3.01 8.69 16.68
C TYR A 204 -4.49 9.10 16.61
N ARG A 205 -4.94 10.02 17.47
CA ARG A 205 -6.33 10.50 17.47
C ARG A 205 -6.61 11.37 16.25
N ALA A 206 -5.70 12.28 15.89
CA ALA A 206 -5.84 13.05 14.65
C ALA A 206 -5.71 12.16 13.41
N ALA A 207 -4.77 11.21 13.43
CA ALA A 207 -4.61 10.23 12.34
C ALA A 207 -5.90 9.42 12.13
N LEU A 208 -6.55 8.97 13.22
CA LEU A 208 -7.81 8.23 13.14
C LEU A 208 -8.92 9.06 12.48
N ARG A 209 -9.09 10.33 12.87
CA ARG A 209 -10.08 11.23 12.25
C ARG A 209 -9.85 11.42 10.75
N LEU A 210 -8.60 11.56 10.30
CA LEU A 210 -8.32 11.63 8.86
C LEU A 210 -8.59 10.30 8.15
N SER A 211 -8.32 9.18 8.81
CA SER A 211 -8.63 7.87 8.23
C SER A 211 -10.14 7.59 8.14
N ASP A 212 -10.98 8.23 8.96
CA ASP A 212 -12.44 8.21 8.79
C ASP A 212 -12.87 8.94 7.51
N LEU A 213 -12.26 10.08 7.21
CA LEU A 213 -12.51 10.79 5.95
C LEU A 213 -12.08 9.95 4.74
N TRP A 214 -10.87 9.38 4.80
CA TRP A 214 -10.35 8.53 3.71
C TRP A 214 -11.22 7.28 3.50
N LEU A 215 -11.67 6.63 4.58
CA LEU A 215 -12.57 5.48 4.52
C LEU A 215 -13.86 5.78 3.77
N ASN A 216 -14.42 6.99 3.91
CA ASN A 216 -15.66 7.39 3.22
C ASN A 216 -15.47 7.67 1.72
N GLN A 217 -14.21 7.71 1.24
CA GLN A 217 -13.87 8.02 -0.15
C GLN A 217 -13.40 6.79 -0.94
N VAL A 218 -13.24 5.64 -0.29
CA VAL A 218 -12.76 4.41 -0.92
C VAL A 218 -13.84 3.34 -0.93
N GLU A 219 -13.99 2.68 -2.07
CA GLU A 219 -14.91 1.55 -2.21
C GLU A 219 -14.33 0.30 -1.54
N ASN A 220 -15.19 -0.53 -0.96
CA ASN A 220 -14.74 -1.80 -0.37
C ASN A 220 -14.11 -2.71 -1.43
N ASP A 221 -13.19 -3.58 -0.99
CA ASP A 221 -12.53 -4.59 -1.83
C ASP A 221 -11.71 -4.02 -3.02
N THR A 222 -11.22 -2.78 -2.90
CA THR A 222 -10.24 -2.19 -3.82
C THR A 222 -8.82 -2.16 -3.22
N PRO A 223 -7.77 -2.05 -4.04
CA PRO A 223 -6.41 -1.80 -3.54
C PRO A 223 -6.29 -0.54 -2.68
N GLU A 224 -7.03 0.52 -3.02
CA GLU A 224 -7.06 1.77 -2.24
C GLU A 224 -7.66 1.55 -0.85
N PHE A 225 -8.73 0.74 -0.76
CA PHE A 225 -9.29 0.32 0.52
C PHE A 225 -8.32 -0.54 1.32
N ALA A 226 -7.59 -1.44 0.68
CA ALA A 226 -6.59 -2.29 1.34
C ALA A 226 -5.54 -1.43 2.04
N ASN A 227 -5.02 -0.40 1.35
CA ASN A 227 -4.07 0.55 1.90
C ASN A 227 -4.66 1.36 3.06
N MET A 228 -5.85 1.95 2.90
CA MET A 228 -6.53 2.69 3.96
C MET A 228 -6.72 1.82 5.21
N ALA A 229 -7.19 0.58 5.03
CA ALA A 229 -7.40 -0.37 6.12
C ALA A 229 -6.08 -0.75 6.82
N PHE A 230 -4.99 -0.95 6.08
CA PHE A 230 -3.67 -1.20 6.66
C PHE A 230 -3.21 -0.04 7.55
N PHE A 231 -3.27 1.21 7.05
CA PHE A 231 -2.87 2.38 7.84
C PHE A 231 -3.76 2.58 9.07
N ARG A 232 -5.05 2.30 8.95
CA ARG A 232 -5.97 2.31 10.10
C ARG A 232 -5.59 1.27 11.14
N SER A 233 -5.12 0.09 10.72
CA SER A 233 -4.61 -0.92 11.64
C SER A 233 -3.35 -0.47 12.40
N GLU A 234 -2.43 0.24 11.73
CA GLU A 234 -1.25 0.80 12.39
C GLU A 234 -1.62 1.91 13.37
N ILE A 235 -2.61 2.76 13.06
CA ILE A 235 -3.14 3.72 14.05
C ILE A 235 -3.65 2.99 15.31
N TYR A 236 -4.40 1.90 15.15
CA TYR A 236 -4.87 1.11 16.30
C TYR A 236 -3.75 0.37 17.05
N LYS A 237 -2.66 -0.01 16.36
CA LYS A 237 -1.43 -0.49 17.01
C LYS A 237 -0.87 0.58 17.95
N GLY A 238 -0.74 1.82 17.48
CA GLY A 238 -0.28 2.96 18.29
C GLY A 238 -1.19 3.28 19.48
N LEU A 239 -2.51 3.06 19.33
CA LEU A 239 -3.50 3.20 20.40
C LEU A 239 -3.56 1.99 21.37
N GLY A 240 -2.81 0.92 21.12
CA GLY A 240 -2.86 -0.31 21.91
C GLY A 240 -4.18 -1.10 21.77
N ASN A 241 -5.01 -0.81 20.77
CA ASN A 241 -6.29 -1.50 20.55
C ASN A 241 -6.09 -2.71 19.63
N VAL A 242 -5.72 -3.84 20.23
CA VAL A 242 -5.43 -5.09 19.51
C VAL A 242 -6.65 -5.63 18.74
N PRO A 243 -7.88 -5.68 19.27
CA PRO A 243 -9.04 -6.15 18.51
C PRO A 243 -9.30 -5.35 17.22
N SER A 244 -9.27 -4.02 17.29
CA SER A 244 -9.44 -3.17 16.11
C SER A 244 -8.29 -3.33 15.13
N ARG A 245 -7.04 -3.44 15.61
CA ARG A 245 -5.88 -3.72 14.75
C ARG A 245 -6.10 -5.01 13.96
N LYS A 246 -6.47 -6.11 14.62
CA LYS A 246 -6.72 -7.41 13.95
C LYS A 246 -7.85 -7.32 12.93
N TYR A 247 -8.93 -6.60 13.25
CA TYR A 247 -10.02 -6.40 12.31
C TYR A 247 -9.56 -5.69 11.03
N TRP A 248 -8.85 -4.57 11.17
CA TRP A 248 -8.42 -3.78 10.01
C TRP A 248 -7.34 -4.48 9.19
N LEU A 249 -6.43 -5.22 9.84
CA LEU A 249 -5.49 -6.11 9.14
C LEU A 249 -6.22 -7.18 8.32
N ALA A 250 -7.22 -7.85 8.91
CA ALA A 250 -8.00 -8.86 8.21
C ALA A 250 -8.83 -8.28 7.05
N ARG A 251 -9.41 -7.07 7.22
CA ARG A 251 -10.12 -6.35 6.15
C ARG A 251 -9.20 -5.98 5.00
N SER A 252 -7.99 -5.50 5.30
CA SER A 252 -6.97 -5.17 4.31
C SER A 252 -6.52 -6.42 3.54
N ALA A 253 -6.14 -7.48 4.26
CA ALA A 253 -5.71 -8.75 3.66
C ALA A 253 -6.79 -9.39 2.77
N LEU A 254 -8.06 -9.29 3.17
CA LEU A 254 -9.19 -9.79 2.37
C LEU A 254 -9.27 -9.09 1.01
N SER A 255 -9.08 -7.77 0.98
CA SER A 255 -9.05 -6.98 -0.25
C SER A 255 -7.87 -7.37 -1.13
N ASP A 256 -6.67 -7.50 -0.55
CA ASP A 256 -5.47 -7.90 -1.29
C ASP A 256 -5.62 -9.28 -1.95
N ILE A 257 -6.13 -10.27 -1.22
CA ILE A 257 -6.36 -11.63 -1.74
C ILE A 257 -7.35 -11.61 -2.90
N ARG A 258 -8.46 -10.88 -2.77
CA ARG A 258 -9.50 -10.78 -3.81
C ARG A 258 -9.00 -10.10 -5.09
N ASN A 259 -8.03 -9.19 -4.93
CA ASN A 259 -7.39 -8.47 -6.04
C ASN A 259 -6.10 -9.15 -6.54
N ALA A 260 -5.73 -10.30 -5.98
CA ALA A 260 -4.46 -10.98 -6.23
C ALA A 260 -3.25 -10.03 -6.12
N VAL A 261 -3.25 -9.18 -5.08
CA VAL A 261 -2.09 -8.38 -4.67
C VAL A 261 -1.15 -9.28 -3.87
N MET A 262 0.12 -9.30 -4.26
CA MET A 262 1.13 -10.20 -3.68
C MET A 262 1.93 -9.57 -2.55
N ASP A 263 1.97 -8.24 -2.45
CA ASP A 263 2.46 -7.55 -1.25
C ASP A 263 1.38 -7.59 -0.16
N GLN A 264 1.43 -8.59 0.70
CA GLN A 264 0.41 -8.87 1.71
C GLN A 264 0.90 -8.58 3.14
N ALA A 265 1.44 -7.37 3.36
CA ALA A 265 1.92 -6.91 4.65
C ALA A 265 0.87 -7.05 5.79
N SER A 266 -0.41 -6.87 5.45
CA SER A 266 -1.52 -7.03 6.38
C SER A 266 -1.70 -8.47 6.86
N LEU A 267 -1.61 -9.44 5.94
CA LEU A 267 -1.74 -10.85 6.27
C LEU A 267 -0.55 -11.34 7.10
N TRP A 268 0.67 -10.89 6.76
CA TRP A 268 1.88 -11.16 7.54
C TRP A 268 1.75 -10.65 8.98
N SER A 269 1.32 -9.39 9.15
CA SER A 269 1.14 -8.77 10.46
C SER A 269 0.07 -9.47 11.29
N LEU A 270 -1.03 -9.92 10.65
CA LEU A 270 -2.09 -10.67 11.31
C LEU A 270 -1.62 -12.06 11.74
N ALA A 271 -0.86 -12.76 10.90
CA ALA A 271 -0.28 -14.05 11.24
C ALA A 271 0.63 -13.94 12.48
N GLY A 272 1.48 -12.91 12.54
CA GLY A 272 2.31 -12.63 13.71
C GLY A 272 1.50 -12.45 15.01
N LEU A 273 0.39 -11.69 14.96
CA LEU A 273 -0.51 -11.54 16.11
C LEU A 273 -1.17 -12.86 16.51
N LEU A 274 -1.64 -13.64 15.54
CA LEU A 274 -2.26 -14.95 15.80
C LEU A 274 -1.26 -15.93 16.42
N SER A 275 0.00 -15.91 15.96
CA SER A 275 1.07 -16.73 16.54
C SER A 275 1.33 -16.37 18.01
N GLN A 276 1.36 -15.08 18.34
CA GLN A 276 1.53 -14.60 19.73
C GLN A 276 0.36 -15.00 20.62
N GLU A 277 -0.84 -15.12 20.05
CA GLU A 277 -2.07 -15.55 20.74
C GLU A 277 -2.22 -17.08 20.80
N GLY A 278 -1.24 -17.86 20.35
CA GLY A 278 -1.28 -19.33 20.34
C GLY A 278 -2.16 -19.94 19.24
N CYS A 279 -2.69 -19.14 18.31
CA CYS A 279 -3.47 -19.60 17.16
C CYS A 279 -2.54 -20.09 16.01
N LEU A 280 -1.66 -21.05 16.32
CA LEU A 280 -0.55 -21.46 15.46
C LEU A 280 -1.00 -22.04 14.12
N GLU A 281 -2.05 -22.86 14.08
CA GLU A 281 -2.54 -23.47 12.84
C GLU A 281 -2.94 -22.41 11.81
N ARG A 282 -3.75 -21.42 12.23
CA ARG A 282 -4.20 -20.34 11.33
C ARG A 282 -3.03 -19.44 10.92
N SER A 283 -2.15 -19.11 11.86
CA SER A 283 -0.93 -18.36 11.57
C SER A 283 -0.10 -19.06 10.49
N ASN A 284 0.15 -20.36 10.64
CA ASN A 284 0.93 -21.13 9.68
C ASN A 284 0.28 -21.18 8.30
N ARG A 285 -1.05 -21.38 8.20
CA ARG A 285 -1.76 -21.30 6.90
C ARG A 285 -1.58 -19.94 6.22
N TYR A 286 -1.61 -18.85 6.98
CA TYR A 286 -1.42 -17.51 6.42
C TYR A 286 0.02 -17.32 5.93
N ILE A 287 1.01 -17.80 6.68
CA ILE A 287 2.42 -17.79 6.25
C ILE A 287 2.62 -18.68 5.03
N GLU A 288 2.02 -19.86 4.98
CA GLU A 288 2.09 -20.75 3.82
C GLU A 288 1.57 -20.08 2.55
N LEU A 289 0.46 -19.33 2.62
CA LEU A 289 -0.01 -18.55 1.48
C LEU A 289 1.06 -17.55 1.01
N LEU A 290 1.63 -16.78 1.93
CA LEU A 290 2.66 -15.77 1.67
C LEU A 290 3.92 -16.38 1.02
N LEU A 291 4.28 -17.60 1.41
CA LEU A 291 5.42 -18.34 0.85
C LEU A 291 5.09 -19.08 -0.45
N SER A 292 3.84 -19.52 -0.61
CA SER A 292 3.35 -20.24 -1.79
C SER A 292 3.12 -19.34 -3.00
N GLY A 293 3.09 -18.01 -2.80
CA GLY A 293 3.20 -17.00 -3.85
C GLY A 293 4.55 -17.10 -4.56
N LYS A 294 4.73 -18.18 -5.34
CA LYS A 294 5.98 -18.62 -6.00
C LYS A 294 6.53 -17.68 -7.07
N HIS A 295 6.09 -16.44 -7.11
CA HIS A 295 6.75 -15.35 -7.83
C HIS A 295 6.98 -14.25 -6.81
N PHE A 296 8.20 -14.20 -6.26
CA PHE A 296 8.63 -13.23 -5.28
C PHE A 296 8.31 -11.80 -5.78
N CYS A 297 7.26 -11.18 -5.25
CA CYS A 297 7.41 -9.78 -4.89
C CYS A 297 8.36 -9.82 -3.69
N TYR A 298 9.48 -9.10 -3.72
CA TYR A 298 10.44 -9.09 -2.62
C TYR A 298 9.72 -8.60 -1.36
N ILE A 299 9.20 -9.54 -0.55
CA ILE A 299 8.42 -9.23 0.64
C ILE A 299 9.39 -8.59 1.61
N LYS A 300 9.27 -7.27 1.77
CA LYS A 300 9.96 -6.58 2.85
C LYS A 300 9.27 -6.96 4.15
N VAL A 301 9.94 -7.77 4.96
CA VAL A 301 9.45 -8.05 6.30
C VAL A 301 9.57 -6.76 7.11
N LYS A 302 8.43 -6.09 7.35
CA LYS A 302 8.33 -5.01 8.34
C LYS A 302 8.38 -5.65 9.72
N GLY A 303 9.54 -5.52 10.38
CA GLY A 303 9.76 -5.98 11.76
C GLY A 303 9.01 -5.13 12.77
#